data_AF-A0A0V0H4M4-F1
#
_entry.id   AF-A0A0V0H4M4-F1
#
_cell.length_a   1.000
_cell.length_b   1.000
_cell.length_c   1.000
_cell.angle_alpha   90.00
_cell.angle_beta   90.00
_cell.angle_gamma   90.00
#
_symmetry.space_group_name_H-M   'P 1'
#
loop_
_entity.id
_entity.type
_entity.pdbx_description
1 polymer ?
#
loop_
_entity_poly.entity_id
_entity_poly.type
_entity_poly.pdbx_seq_one_letter_code
_entity_poly.pdbx_strand_id
1 'polypeptide(L)'
;MLFNKFAFKGREPEGDFSELALQVAQCAWGLPLALKVLGSFLHKRSEAEWKSELKRLKEIPHDDVIGKLKLSIDALSDLDKQILLDIACFFKAKRREPVTRKLLAFGFKPEIGVPVLIQRSLLSISDDDRFQMHDLVQETSWYMVRHGHPREKFSRLWVPDDICDVMSKKSGTEQLRE
;
A
#
# COMPACT_ATOMS: atom_id res chain seq x y z
N MET A 1 -6.32 12.98 -1.76
CA MET A 1 -5.63 11.96 -2.59
C MET A 1 -4.23 12.44 -2.99
N LEU A 2 -3.18 11.59 -2.92
CA LEU A 2 -1.80 11.97 -3.28
C LEU A 2 -1.69 12.54 -4.69
N PHE A 3 -2.40 11.94 -5.65
CA PHE A 3 -2.49 12.40 -7.04
C PHE A 3 -2.93 13.86 -7.16
N ASN A 4 -3.92 14.32 -6.38
CA ASN A 4 -4.40 15.71 -6.44
C ASN A 4 -3.34 16.73 -6.03
N LYS A 5 -2.39 16.35 -5.15
CA LYS A 5 -1.26 17.19 -4.78
C LYS A 5 -0.41 17.54 -6.00
N PHE A 6 -0.27 16.62 -6.95
CA PHE A 6 0.55 16.79 -8.15
C PHE A 6 -0.28 17.32 -9.34
N ALA A 7 -1.49 16.80 -9.54
CA ALA A 7 -2.38 17.18 -10.65
C ALA A 7 -3.07 18.54 -10.46
N PHE A 8 -3.48 18.87 -9.23
CA PHE A 8 -4.29 20.06 -8.93
C PHE A 8 -3.64 21.01 -7.91
N LYS A 9 -2.35 20.79 -7.58
CA LYS A 9 -1.61 21.55 -6.54
C LYS A 9 -2.28 21.52 -5.17
N GLY A 10 -2.94 20.42 -4.84
CA GLY A 10 -3.59 20.21 -3.55
C GLY A 10 -5.04 20.69 -3.49
N ARG A 11 -5.57 21.32 -4.56
CA ARG A 11 -7.01 21.61 -4.69
C ARG A 11 -7.79 20.34 -5.03
N GLU A 12 -9.08 20.35 -4.72
CA GLU A 12 -9.97 19.29 -5.15
C GLU A 12 -10.29 19.43 -6.65
N PRO A 13 -10.40 18.30 -7.37
CA PRO A 13 -10.83 18.33 -8.77
C PRO A 13 -12.31 18.74 -8.85
N GLU A 14 -12.63 19.63 -9.79
CA GLU A 14 -13.98 20.14 -10.02
C GLU A 14 -14.57 19.56 -11.32
N GLY A 15 -15.90 19.41 -11.37
CA GLY A 15 -16.62 18.91 -12.55
C GLY A 15 -16.12 17.53 -13.02
N ASP A 16 -16.00 17.38 -14.34
CA ASP A 16 -15.62 16.13 -15.01
C ASP A 16 -14.20 15.63 -14.62
N PHE A 17 -13.34 16.51 -14.09
CA PHE A 17 -12.02 16.11 -13.59
C PHE A 17 -12.09 15.26 -12.33
N SER A 18 -13.18 15.32 -11.55
CA SER A 18 -13.32 14.51 -10.33
C SER A 18 -13.33 13.02 -10.64
N GLU A 19 -14.17 12.62 -11.60
CA GLU A 19 -14.28 11.23 -12.02
C GLU A 19 -13.04 10.76 -12.79
N LEU A 20 -12.47 11.61 -13.65
CA LEU A 20 -11.22 11.31 -14.35
C LEU A 20 -10.04 11.13 -13.39
N ALA A 21 -9.94 11.95 -12.34
CA ALA A 21 -8.92 11.81 -11.31
C ALA A 21 -9.04 10.49 -10.56
N LEU A 22 -10.26 10.03 -10.28
CA LEU A 22 -10.48 8.73 -9.67
C LEU A 22 -10.05 7.58 -10.59
N GLN A 23 -10.44 7.61 -11.86
CA GLN A 23 -10.09 6.55 -12.81
C GLN A 23 -8.57 6.49 -13.09
N VAL A 24 -7.91 7.64 -13.23
CA VAL A 24 -6.45 7.68 -13.37
C VAL A 24 -5.76 7.18 -12.11
N ALA A 25 -6.26 7.55 -10.93
CA ALA A 25 -5.71 7.06 -9.67
C ALA A 25 -5.87 5.55 -9.49
N GLN A 26 -6.94 4.96 -10.01
CA GLN A 26 -7.12 3.50 -10.06
C GLN A 26 -6.08 2.84 -10.98
N CYS A 27 -5.76 3.46 -12.11
CA CYS A 27 -4.67 3.02 -13.00
C CYS A 27 -3.27 3.20 -12.42
N ALA A 28 -3.12 3.86 -11.27
CA ALA A 28 -1.85 3.90 -10.57
C ALA A 28 -1.62 2.67 -9.68
N TRP A 29 -2.59 1.75 -9.62
CA TRP A 29 -2.54 0.46 -8.90
C TRP A 29 -2.02 0.59 -7.47
N GLY A 30 -2.35 1.71 -6.84
CA GLY A 30 -1.94 1.98 -5.48
C GLY A 30 -0.46 2.31 -5.26
N LEU A 31 0.35 2.45 -6.32
CA LEU A 31 1.75 2.84 -6.27
C LEU A 31 1.85 4.38 -6.17
N PRO A 32 2.32 4.95 -5.05
CA PRO A 32 2.49 6.40 -4.92
C PRO A 32 3.41 7.04 -5.95
N LEU A 33 4.45 6.33 -6.42
CA LEU A 33 5.30 6.81 -7.49
C LEU A 33 4.51 6.98 -8.79
N ALA A 34 3.67 6.01 -9.15
CA ALA A 34 2.77 6.15 -10.29
C ALA A 34 1.79 7.31 -10.10
N LEU A 35 1.18 7.47 -8.92
CA LEU A 35 0.30 8.62 -8.62
C LEU A 35 1.02 9.98 -8.75
N LYS A 36 2.29 10.06 -8.34
CA LYS A 36 3.13 11.26 -8.47
C LYS A 36 3.45 11.57 -9.93
N VAL A 37 3.88 10.56 -10.68
CA VAL A 37 4.25 10.68 -12.10
C VAL A 37 3.04 11.08 -12.93
N LEU A 38 1.93 10.33 -12.81
CA LEU A 38 0.69 10.60 -13.52
C LEU A 38 0.09 11.96 -13.12
N GLY A 39 0.08 12.27 -11.83
CA GLY A 39 -0.43 13.56 -11.37
C GLY A 39 0.39 14.73 -11.88
N SER A 40 1.72 14.62 -11.90
CA SER A 40 2.59 15.67 -12.44
C SER A 40 2.46 15.80 -13.96
N PHE A 41 2.35 14.67 -14.67
CA PHE A 41 2.20 14.61 -16.12
C PHE A 41 0.90 15.24 -16.61
N LEU A 42 -0.21 14.99 -15.91
CA LEU A 42 -1.55 15.47 -16.26
C LEU A 42 -1.86 16.88 -15.76
N HIS A 43 -0.98 17.49 -14.98
CA HIS A 43 -1.16 18.85 -14.48
C HIS A 43 -1.31 19.85 -15.65
N LYS A 44 -2.37 20.69 -15.58
CA LYS A 44 -2.74 21.72 -16.59
C LYS A 44 -3.07 21.18 -17.99
N ARG A 45 -3.25 19.87 -18.16
CA ARG A 45 -3.73 19.30 -19.43
C ARG A 45 -5.23 19.39 -19.56
N SER A 46 -5.70 19.41 -20.80
CA SER A 46 -7.12 19.42 -21.15
C SER A 46 -7.80 18.10 -20.80
N GLU A 47 -9.12 18.13 -20.62
CA GLU A 47 -9.92 16.93 -20.35
C GLU A 47 -9.79 15.86 -21.44
N ALA A 48 -9.66 16.27 -22.71
CA ALA A 48 -9.44 15.36 -23.83
C ALA A 48 -8.11 14.60 -23.71
N GLU A 49 -7.04 15.27 -23.27
CA GLU A 49 -5.74 14.64 -23.03
C GLU A 49 -5.80 13.67 -21.84
N TRP A 50 -6.55 13.99 -20.80
CA TRP A 50 -6.79 13.07 -19.68
C TRP A 50 -7.50 11.79 -20.13
N LYS A 51 -8.57 11.92 -20.94
CA LYS A 51 -9.29 10.77 -21.49
C LYS A 51 -8.39 9.92 -22.41
N SER A 52 -7.53 10.55 -23.21
CA SER A 52 -6.58 9.86 -24.08
C SER A 52 -5.53 9.09 -23.27
N GLU A 53 -4.92 9.74 -22.28
CA GLU A 53 -3.93 9.08 -21.41
C GLU A 53 -4.56 7.95 -20.62
N LEU A 54 -5.77 8.13 -20.08
CA LEU A 54 -6.49 7.09 -19.37
C LEU A 54 -6.74 5.84 -20.22
N LYS A 55 -7.04 5.99 -21.52
CA LYS A 55 -7.14 4.85 -22.45
C LYS A 55 -5.81 4.12 -22.56
N ARG A 56 -4.72 4.86 -22.77
CA ARG A 56 -3.35 4.31 -22.84
C ARG A 56 -2.97 3.57 -21.55
N LEU A 57 -3.32 4.13 -20.38
CA LEU A 57 -3.05 3.50 -19.09
C LEU A 57 -3.82 2.19 -18.90
N LYS A 58 -5.05 2.09 -19.42
CA LYS A 58 -5.85 0.85 -19.37
C LYS A 58 -5.30 -0.26 -20.29
N GLU A 59 -4.47 0.08 -21.26
CA GLU A 59 -3.82 -0.87 -22.18
C GLU A 59 -2.50 -1.43 -21.64
N ILE A 60 -1.89 -0.78 -20.65
CA ILE A 60 -0.61 -1.22 -20.07
C ILE A 60 -0.86 -2.46 -19.19
N PRO A 61 -0.22 -3.61 -19.48
CA PRO A 61 -0.26 -4.76 -18.60
C PRO A 61 0.42 -4.40 -17.28
N HIS A 62 -0.34 -4.45 -16.20
CA HIS A 62 0.09 -4.16 -14.83
C HIS A 62 1.31 -5.01 -14.36
N ASP A 63 1.59 -6.15 -15.02
CA ASP A 63 2.26 -7.28 -14.37
C ASP A 63 3.76 -7.44 -14.66
N ASP A 64 4.40 -6.70 -15.57
CA ASP A 64 5.77 -7.09 -15.96
C ASP A 64 6.84 -6.80 -14.88
N VAL A 65 6.72 -5.71 -14.13
CA VAL A 65 7.67 -5.37 -13.03
C VAL A 65 7.07 -5.69 -11.66
N ILE A 66 5.82 -5.27 -11.45
CA ILE A 66 5.10 -5.53 -10.19
C ILE A 66 4.81 -7.02 -10.06
N GLY A 67 4.42 -7.70 -11.14
CA GLY A 67 4.18 -9.14 -11.11
C GLY A 67 5.44 -9.94 -10.83
N LYS A 68 6.60 -9.58 -11.41
CA LYS A 68 7.89 -10.23 -11.08
C LYS A 68 8.26 -10.04 -9.61
N LEU A 69 8.07 -8.84 -9.06
CA LEU A 69 8.35 -8.59 -7.65
C LEU A 69 7.33 -9.27 -6.73
N LYS A 70 6.06 -9.28 -7.13
CA LYS A 70 4.99 -9.99 -6.44
C LYS A 70 5.28 -11.48 -6.35
N LEU A 71 5.69 -12.14 -7.44
CA LEU A 71 6.10 -13.56 -7.42
C LEU A 71 7.22 -13.81 -6.40
N SER A 72 8.17 -12.88 -6.28
CA SER A 72 9.27 -12.97 -5.31
C SER A 72 8.80 -12.85 -3.86
N ILE A 73 7.77 -12.03 -3.61
CA ILE A 73 7.10 -11.89 -2.30
C ILE A 73 6.16 -13.06 -2.03
N ASP A 74 5.45 -13.57 -3.04
CA ASP A 74 4.51 -14.68 -2.90
C ASP A 74 5.20 -16.00 -2.59
N ALA A 75 6.47 -16.15 -3.00
CA ALA A 75 7.34 -17.27 -2.65
C ALA A 75 7.87 -17.24 -1.20
N LEU A 76 7.58 -16.19 -0.42
CA LEU A 76 7.86 -16.17 1.02
C LEU A 76 6.92 -17.10 1.79
N SER A 77 7.35 -17.54 2.97
CA SER A 77 6.41 -18.14 3.92
C SER A 77 5.34 -17.13 4.32
N ASP A 78 4.14 -17.59 4.70
CA ASP A 78 3.04 -16.70 5.09
C ASP A 78 3.44 -15.76 6.25
N LEU A 79 4.27 -16.26 7.17
CA LEU A 79 4.76 -15.49 8.31
C LEU A 79 5.72 -14.38 7.87
N ASP A 80 6.68 -14.69 6.99
CA ASP A 80 7.66 -13.71 6.50
C ASP A 80 7.01 -12.69 5.57
N LYS A 81 6.05 -13.12 4.75
CA LYS A 81 5.20 -12.26 3.94
C LYS A 81 4.46 -11.27 4.84
N GLN A 82 3.85 -11.73 5.93
CA GLN A 82 3.18 -10.84 6.88
C GLN A 82 4.15 -9.84 7.51
N ILE A 83 5.35 -10.25 7.93
CA ILE A 83 6.38 -9.32 8.45
C ILE A 83 6.71 -8.23 7.42
N LEU A 84 6.98 -8.61 6.17
CA LEU A 84 7.29 -7.64 5.10
C LEU A 84 6.18 -6.61 4.92
N LEU A 85 4.94 -7.08 4.83
CA LEU A 85 3.76 -6.24 4.62
C LEU A 85 3.54 -5.29 5.82
N ASP A 86 3.73 -5.74 7.06
CA ASP A 86 3.62 -4.88 8.24
C ASP A 86 4.72 -3.81 8.28
N ILE A 87 5.96 -4.18 7.94
CA ILE A 87 7.05 -3.20 7.85
C ILE A 87 6.76 -2.19 6.74
N ALA A 88 6.27 -2.64 5.58
CA ALA A 88 5.96 -1.76 4.45
C ALA A 88 4.85 -0.76 4.77
N CYS A 89 3.85 -1.19 5.53
CA CYS A 89 2.72 -0.38 5.92
C CYS A 89 3.04 0.58 7.08
N PHE A 90 3.72 0.11 8.12
CA PHE A 90 3.78 0.82 9.41
C PHE A 90 5.19 1.15 9.89
N PHE A 91 6.19 0.35 9.50
CA PHE A 91 7.50 0.36 10.16
C PHE A 91 8.69 0.73 9.26
N LYS A 92 8.49 1.12 8.01
CA LYS A 92 9.57 1.74 7.20
C LYS A 92 10.16 2.94 7.93
N ALA A 93 11.49 3.05 7.90
CA ALA A 93 12.30 4.05 8.59
C ALA A 93 12.11 4.08 10.14
N LYS A 94 11.55 3.03 10.75
CA LYS A 94 11.54 2.87 12.22
C LYS A 94 12.77 2.07 12.66
N ARG A 95 13.22 2.31 13.89
CA ARG A 95 14.34 1.56 14.48
C ARG A 95 14.00 0.08 14.52
N ARG A 96 14.98 -0.77 14.18
CA ARG A 96 14.82 -2.21 14.06
C ARG A 96 14.37 -2.84 15.38
N GLU A 97 15.12 -2.59 16.45
CA GLU A 97 14.95 -3.29 17.73
C GLU A 97 13.53 -3.14 18.35
N PRO A 98 12.93 -1.93 18.44
CA PRO A 98 11.56 -1.80 18.92
C PRO A 98 10.51 -2.49 18.03
N VAL A 99 10.74 -2.52 16.73
CA VAL A 99 9.81 -3.13 15.77
C VAL A 99 9.90 -4.65 15.85
N THR A 100 11.10 -5.22 15.93
CA THR A 100 11.30 -6.66 16.16
C THR A 100 10.59 -7.11 17.43
N ARG A 101 10.71 -6.38 18.54
CA ARG A 101 9.99 -6.70 19.78
C ARG A 101 8.46 -6.67 19.63
N LYS A 102 7.91 -5.73 18.86
CA LYS A 102 6.47 -5.68 18.55
C LYS A 102 6.03 -6.86 17.70
N LEU A 103 6.80 -7.20 16.66
CA LEU A 103 6.51 -8.33 15.79
C LEU A 103 6.51 -9.64 16.59
N LEU A 104 7.50 -9.83 17.48
CA LEU A 104 7.55 -10.98 18.38
C LEU A 104 6.32 -11.03 19.29
N ALA A 105 5.90 -9.89 19.86
CA ALA A 105 4.70 -9.80 20.69
C ALA A 105 3.40 -10.13 19.92
N PHE A 106 3.38 -9.92 18.60
CA PHE A 106 2.27 -10.34 17.72
C PHE A 106 2.32 -11.82 17.32
N GLY A 107 3.30 -12.58 17.81
CA GLY A 107 3.46 -14.01 17.51
C GLY A 107 4.23 -14.29 16.21
N PHE A 108 4.83 -13.27 15.60
CA PHE A 108 5.77 -13.46 14.49
C PHE A 108 7.12 -14.00 14.98
N LYS A 109 7.95 -14.43 14.03
CA LYS A 109 9.33 -14.90 14.27
C LYS A 109 10.35 -13.97 13.59
N PRO A 110 10.43 -12.69 13.99
CA PRO A 110 11.27 -11.71 13.30
C PRO A 110 12.77 -12.04 13.38
N GLU A 111 13.20 -12.87 14.33
CA GLU A 111 14.58 -13.35 14.46
C GLU A 111 15.04 -14.15 13.25
N ILE A 112 14.12 -14.83 12.55
CA ILE A 112 14.39 -15.57 11.31
C ILE A 112 13.82 -14.81 10.11
N GLY A 113 12.62 -14.25 10.24
CA GLY A 113 11.94 -13.58 9.14
C GLY A 113 12.66 -12.34 8.63
N VAL A 114 13.21 -11.50 9.52
CA VAL A 114 13.96 -10.30 9.10
C VAL A 114 15.23 -10.67 8.30
N PRO A 115 16.10 -11.60 8.78
CA PRO A 115 17.21 -12.09 7.98
C PRO A 115 16.82 -12.64 6.61
N VAL A 116 15.74 -13.42 6.51
CA VAL A 116 15.24 -13.96 5.23
C VAL A 116 14.85 -12.84 4.26
N LEU A 117 14.13 -11.82 4.74
CA LEU A 117 13.74 -10.68 3.93
C LEU A 117 14.94 -9.85 3.44
N ILE A 118 15.98 -9.73 4.28
CA ILE A 118 17.25 -9.08 3.90
C ILE A 118 18.00 -9.91 2.86
N GLN A 119 18.10 -11.23 3.06
CA GLN A 119 18.76 -12.13 2.12
C GLN A 119 18.10 -12.09 0.73
N ARG A 120 16.79 -11.88 0.68
CA ARG A 120 16.02 -11.73 -0.58
C ARG A 120 16.02 -10.30 -1.13
N SER A 121 16.76 -9.37 -0.54
CA SER A 121 16.83 -7.96 -0.93
C SER A 121 15.46 -7.23 -0.92
N LEU A 122 14.49 -7.75 -0.16
CA LEU A 122 13.17 -7.13 0.01
C LEU A 122 13.16 -6.13 1.18
N LEU A 123 14.14 -6.25 2.07
CA LEU A 123 14.33 -5.40 3.23
C LEU A 123 15.82 -5.10 3.39
N SER A 124 16.15 -3.96 3.97
CA SER A 124 17.51 -3.63 4.40
C SER A 124 17.49 -2.86 5.72
N ILE A 125 18.65 -2.69 6.34
CA ILE A 125 18.83 -1.90 7.56
C ILE A 125 19.80 -0.77 7.22
N SER A 126 19.43 0.47 7.50
CA SER A 126 20.33 1.62 7.33
C SER A 126 21.36 1.69 8.44
N ASP A 127 22.40 2.50 8.23
CA ASP A 127 23.49 2.71 9.20
C ASP A 127 23.01 3.19 10.58
N ASP A 128 21.83 3.82 10.64
CA ASP A 128 21.18 4.26 11.89
C ASP A 128 20.24 3.21 12.52
N ASP A 129 20.41 1.93 12.15
CA ASP A 129 19.65 0.77 12.63
C ASP A 129 18.13 0.89 12.38
N ARG A 130 17.74 1.36 11.19
CA ARG A 130 16.33 1.45 10.79
C ARG A 130 16.00 0.58 9.61
N PHE A 131 14.77 0.08 9.59
CA PHE A 131 14.27 -0.66 8.44
C PHE A 131 14.14 0.23 7.21
N GLN A 132 14.70 -0.25 6.10
CA GLN A 132 14.60 0.35 4.78
C GLN A 132 14.04 -0.68 3.80
N MET A 133 13.38 -0.18 2.76
CA MET A 133 12.95 -0.97 1.64
C MET A 133 12.90 -0.07 0.41
N HIS A 134 13.25 -0.66 -0.73
CA HIS A 134 13.12 0.03 -2.00
C HIS A 134 11.65 0.42 -2.22
N ASP A 135 11.43 1.61 -2.79
CA ASP A 135 10.08 2.13 -2.97
C ASP A 135 9.20 1.13 -3.72
N LEU A 136 9.69 0.55 -4.82
CA LEU A 136 8.94 -0.47 -5.57
C LEU A 136 8.52 -1.71 -4.72
N VAL A 137 9.33 -2.14 -3.74
CA VAL A 137 8.97 -3.24 -2.82
C VAL A 137 7.85 -2.80 -1.89
N GLN A 138 7.95 -1.57 -1.36
CA GLN A 138 6.92 -0.99 -0.51
C GLN A 138 5.60 -0.85 -1.28
N GLU A 139 5.68 -0.36 -2.51
CA GLU A 139 4.52 -0.12 -3.36
C GLU A 139 3.83 -1.42 -3.79
N THR A 140 4.61 -2.44 -4.13
CA THR A 140 4.09 -3.79 -4.40
C THR A 140 3.44 -4.39 -3.15
N SER A 141 4.05 -4.20 -1.98
CA SER A 141 3.47 -4.63 -0.70
C SER A 141 2.13 -3.95 -0.42
N TRP A 142 2.02 -2.64 -0.66
CA TRP A 142 0.75 -1.92 -0.55
C TRP A 142 -0.30 -2.38 -1.55
N TYR A 143 0.10 -2.66 -2.79
CA TYR A 143 -0.78 -3.24 -3.79
C TYR A 143 -1.35 -4.57 -3.31
N MET A 144 -0.51 -5.46 -2.78
CA MET A 144 -0.91 -6.75 -2.23
C MET A 144 -1.88 -6.61 -1.06
N VAL A 145 -1.63 -5.71 -0.10
CA VAL A 145 -2.56 -5.49 1.04
C VAL A 145 -3.93 -4.99 0.57
N ARG A 146 -3.98 -4.08 -0.40
CA ARG A 146 -5.25 -3.52 -0.90
C ARG A 146 -6.08 -4.50 -1.74
N HIS A 147 -5.42 -5.43 -2.42
CA HIS A 147 -6.06 -6.38 -3.35
C HIS A 147 -6.03 -7.83 -2.83
N GLY A 148 -5.54 -8.05 -1.61
CA GLY A 148 -5.52 -9.34 -0.93
C GLY A 148 -6.92 -9.80 -0.52
N HIS A 149 -7.00 -11.07 -0.11
CA HIS A 149 -8.27 -11.68 0.29
C HIS A 149 -8.88 -11.00 1.54
N PRO A 150 -10.20 -11.11 1.76
CA PRO A 150 -10.90 -10.47 2.87
C PRO A 150 -10.25 -10.72 4.25
N ARG A 151 -9.72 -11.93 4.51
CA ARG A 151 -9.02 -12.24 5.77
C ARG A 151 -7.76 -11.39 6.00
N GLU A 152 -7.06 -11.01 4.93
CA GLU A 152 -5.87 -10.15 4.99
C GLU A 152 -6.24 -8.66 5.00
N LYS A 153 -7.39 -8.30 4.39
CA LYS A 153 -7.97 -6.95 4.49
C LYS A 153 -8.42 -6.59 5.90
N PHE A 154 -9.00 -7.53 6.64
CA PHE A 154 -9.57 -7.27 7.97
C PHE A 154 -8.61 -7.50 9.14
N SER A 155 -7.49 -8.20 8.96
CA SER A 155 -6.45 -8.32 10.00
C SER A 155 -5.65 -7.02 10.18
N ARG A 156 -5.69 -6.14 9.17
CA ARG A 156 -4.97 -4.86 9.12
C ARG A 156 -5.94 -3.76 8.67
N LEU A 157 -6.74 -3.26 9.61
CA LEU A 157 -7.67 -2.14 9.40
C LEU A 157 -6.97 -0.95 8.73
N TRP A 158 -7.22 -0.76 7.43
CA TRP A 158 -6.48 0.17 6.58
C TRP A 158 -7.33 1.29 5.99
N VAL A 159 -8.65 1.13 5.91
CA VAL A 159 -9.56 2.19 5.43
C VAL A 159 -10.17 2.91 6.63
N PRO A 160 -10.12 4.25 6.71
CA PRO A 160 -10.80 5.01 7.75
C PRO A 160 -12.29 4.63 7.88
N ASP A 161 -12.95 4.35 6.74
CA ASP A 161 -14.34 3.89 6.68
C ASP A 161 -14.50 2.47 7.27
N ASP A 162 -13.54 1.56 7.06
CA ASP A 162 -13.54 0.23 7.69
C ASP A 162 -13.31 0.31 9.22
N ILE A 163 -12.57 1.33 9.69
CA ILE A 163 -12.39 1.61 11.12
C ILE A 163 -13.73 2.07 11.72
N CYS A 164 -14.45 2.95 11.03
CA CYS A 164 -15.80 3.38 11.45
C CYS A 164 -16.78 2.20 11.48
N ASP A 165 -16.76 1.30 10.49
CA ASP A 165 -17.65 0.15 10.43
C ASP A 165 -17.36 -0.91 11.50
N VAL A 166 -16.07 -1.18 11.79
CA VAL A 166 -15.68 -2.11 12.86
C VAL A 166 -15.96 -1.53 14.25
N MET A 167 -15.80 -0.21 14.44
CA MET A 167 -16.17 0.44 15.71
C MET A 167 -17.68 0.51 15.92
N SER A 168 -18.46 0.74 14.85
CA SER A 168 -19.94 0.81 14.92
C SER A 168 -20.60 -0.54 15.21
N LYS A 169 -19.96 -1.67 14.84
CA LYS A 169 -20.45 -3.02 15.19
C LYS A 169 -20.12 -3.45 16.61
N LYS A 170 -19.12 -2.84 17.27
CA LYS A 170 -18.75 -3.16 18.67
C LYS A 170 -19.51 -2.34 19.71
N SER A 171 -20.21 -1.28 19.33
CA SER A 171 -21.11 -0.53 20.23
C SER A 171 -22.51 -1.14 20.35
N GLY A 172 -22.72 -2.37 19.87
CA GLY A 172 -23.99 -3.08 19.89
C GLY A 172 -23.92 -4.44 20.59
N THR A 173 -23.34 -4.50 21.79
CA THR A 173 -23.53 -5.65 22.70
C THR A 173 -23.88 -5.15 24.09
N GLU A 174 -25.13 -4.75 24.26
CA GLU A 174 -25.82 -4.82 25.55
C GLU A 174 -27.22 -5.40 25.30
N GLN A 175 -27.38 -6.68 25.61
CA GLN A 175 -28.39 -7.15 26.56
C GLN A 175 -28.13 -8.63 26.87
N LEU A 176 -27.38 -8.85 27.95
CA LEU A 176 -27.67 -9.96 28.84
C LEU A 176 -29.05 -9.66 29.46
N ARG A 177 -30.01 -10.56 29.26
CA ARG A 177 -31.17 -10.69 30.14
C ARG A 177 -31.30 -12.15 30.52
N GLU A 178 -31.20 -12.38 31.82
CA GLU A 178 -31.65 -13.56 32.54
C GLU A 178 -33.15 -13.80 32.31
#